data_AF-A0A443S6K3-F1
#
_entry.id   AF-A0A443S6K3-F1
#
_cell.length_a   1.000
_cell.length_b   1.000
_cell.length_c   1.000
_cell.angle_alpha   90.00
_cell.angle_beta   90.00
_cell.angle_gamma   90.00
#
_symmetry.space_group_name_H-M   'P 1'
#
loop_
_entity.id
_entity.type
_entity.pdbx_description
1 polymer ?
#
loop_
_entity_poly.entity_id
_entity_poly.type
_entity_poly.pdbx_seq_one_letter_code
_entity_poly.pdbx_strand_id
1 'polypeptide(L)'
;MISNYGRYTHAIVSRVPNSFVNALNTSETIDLHEARKEQVEYTKLLRSLGLDVIELPADESLPDSPFVEDTVVVCNGIALICKPGHYSRTKEVR
;
A
#
# COMPACT_ATOMS: atom_id res chain seq x y z
N MET A 1 -25.26 -9.30 19.54
CA MET A 1 -24.77 -9.47 18.15
C MET A 1 -23.27 -9.25 18.18
N ILE A 2 -22.48 -10.21 17.71
CA ILE A 2 -21.03 -9.98 17.55
C ILE A 2 -20.88 -9.07 16.34
N SER A 3 -20.30 -7.89 16.55
CA SER A 3 -19.96 -6.96 15.48
C SER A 3 -18.95 -7.61 14.55
N ASN A 4 -19.24 -7.65 13.24
CA ASN A 4 -18.31 -8.12 12.22
C ASN A 4 -17.36 -6.99 11.76
N TYR A 5 -17.30 -5.89 12.52
CA TYR A 5 -16.42 -4.74 12.26
C TYR A 5 -14.95 -5.15 12.33
N GLY A 6 -14.15 -4.67 11.38
CA GLY A 6 -12.71 -4.98 11.29
C GLY A 6 -12.38 -6.38 10.76
N ARG A 7 -13.38 -7.15 10.30
CA ARG A 7 -13.13 -8.47 9.70
C ARG A 7 -12.96 -8.34 8.19
N TYR A 8 -11.79 -8.74 7.71
CA TYR A 8 -11.41 -8.72 6.30
C TYR A 8 -10.91 -10.09 5.87
N THR A 9 -10.91 -10.35 4.57
CA THR A 9 -10.41 -11.61 3.97
C THR A 9 -9.23 -11.40 3.06
N HIS A 10 -9.01 -10.16 2.58
CA HIS A 10 -7.95 -9.82 1.64
C HIS A 10 -7.25 -8.54 2.09
N ALA A 11 -6.00 -8.40 1.66
CA ALA A 11 -5.27 -7.14 1.69
C ALA A 11 -4.58 -6.92 0.35
N ILE A 12 -4.39 -5.65 -0.01
CA ILE A 12 -3.60 -5.24 -1.17
C ILE A 12 -2.40 -4.48 -0.62
N VAL A 13 -1.21 -4.84 -1.10
CA VAL A 13 0.04 -4.14 -0.80
C VAL A 13 0.79 -3.89 -2.10
N SER A 14 1.64 -2.86 -2.15
CA SER A 14 2.48 -2.57 -3.33
C SER A 14 3.94 -2.56 -2.94
N ARG A 15 4.78 -3.25 -3.71
CA ARG A 15 6.22 -3.39 -3.41
C ARG A 15 6.95 -2.05 -3.39
N VAL A 16 7.91 -1.90 -2.47
CA VAL A 16 8.77 -0.70 -2.38
C VAL A 16 9.66 -0.56 -3.63
N PRO A 17 9.46 0.46 -4.49
CA PRO A 17 10.35 0.75 -5.62
C PRO A 17 11.70 1.30 -5.15
N ASN A 18 12.72 1.28 -6.01
CA ASN A 18 13.98 1.98 -5.69
C ASN A 18 13.76 3.50 -5.61
N SER A 19 12.82 4.03 -6.39
CA SER A 19 12.44 5.43 -6.38
C SER A 19 11.74 5.89 -5.09
N PHE A 20 11.42 4.98 -4.15
CA PHE A 20 10.80 5.29 -2.86
C PHE A 20 11.60 6.30 -2.03
N VAL A 21 12.92 6.39 -2.23
CA VAL A 21 13.76 7.45 -1.62
C VAL A 21 13.31 8.87 -1.98
N ASN A 22 12.50 9.03 -3.04
CA ASN A 22 11.94 10.29 -3.50
C ASN A 22 10.45 10.44 -3.15
N ALA A 23 9.91 9.60 -2.26
CA ALA A 23 8.53 9.70 -1.80
C ALA A 23 8.25 11.06 -1.15
N LEU A 24 7.00 11.49 -1.21
CA LEU A 24 6.55 12.76 -0.64
C LEU A 24 6.67 12.75 0.88
N ASN A 25 6.88 13.92 1.47
CA ASN A 25 6.98 14.14 2.92
C ASN A 25 8.11 13.35 3.60
N THR A 26 9.10 12.88 2.85
CA THR A 26 10.29 12.25 3.41
C THR A 26 11.23 13.31 3.98
N SER A 27 11.38 13.36 5.31
CA SER A 27 12.28 14.31 5.99
C SER A 27 13.67 13.74 6.30
N GLU A 28 13.83 12.42 6.22
CA GLU A 28 15.05 11.70 6.58
C GLU A 28 15.54 10.81 5.43
N THR A 29 16.81 10.41 5.46
CA THR A 29 17.36 9.47 4.50
C THR A 29 16.69 8.11 4.65
N ILE A 30 16.01 7.63 3.62
CA ILE A 30 15.41 6.29 3.60
C ILE A 30 16.50 5.23 3.32
N ASP A 31 16.61 4.24 4.20
CA ASP A 31 17.29 2.97 3.90
C ASP A 31 16.33 2.02 3.17
N LEU A 32 16.55 1.83 1.87
CA LEU A 32 15.72 0.95 1.04
C LEU A 32 15.78 -0.52 1.46
N HIS A 33 16.88 -0.98 2.07
CA HIS A 33 17.00 -2.35 2.53
C HIS A 33 16.08 -2.59 3.72
N GLU A 34 16.15 -1.69 4.72
CA GLU A 34 15.28 -1.77 5.88
C GLU A 34 13.81 -1.54 5.51
N ALA A 35 13.48 -0.57 4.65
CA ALA A 35 12.10 -0.35 4.19
C ALA A 35 11.47 -1.60 3.53
N ARG A 36 12.26 -2.33 2.72
CA ARG A 36 11.81 -3.60 2.10
C ARG A 36 11.66 -4.71 3.13
N LYS A 37 12.58 -4.81 4.08
CA LYS A 37 12.51 -5.79 5.16
C LYS A 37 11.28 -5.56 6.03
N GLU A 38 11.00 -4.32 6.40
CA GLU A 38 9.78 -3.92 7.12
C GLU A 38 8.52 -4.28 6.33
N GLN A 39 8.48 -3.98 5.03
CA GLN A 39 7.35 -4.35 4.18
C GLN A 39 7.16 -5.87 4.11
N VAL A 40 8.24 -6.65 4.01
CA VAL A 40 8.18 -8.12 3.99
C VAL A 40 7.59 -8.65 5.30
N GLU A 41 8.03 -8.13 6.45
CA GLU A 41 7.50 -8.54 7.75
C GLU A 41 6.04 -8.11 7.93
N TYR A 42 5.67 -6.90 7.50
CA TYR A 42 4.29 -6.43 7.47
C TYR A 42 3.39 -7.36 6.62
N THR A 43 3.84 -7.71 5.42
CA THR A 43 3.10 -8.58 4.51
C THR A 43 2.97 -10.00 5.06
N LYS A 44 4.02 -10.53 5.71
CA LYS A 44 3.96 -11.82 6.41
C LYS A 44 2.97 -11.81 7.56
N LEU A 45 2.93 -10.72 8.34
CA LEU A 45 1.98 -10.57 9.44
C LEU A 45 0.55 -10.60 8.91
N LEU A 46 0.22 -9.86 7.85
CA LEU A 46 -1.10 -9.90 7.21
C LEU A 46 -1.50 -11.31 6.78
N ARG A 47 -0.58 -12.05 6.14
CA ARG A 47 -0.81 -13.46 5.75
C ARG A 47 -1.02 -14.36 6.97
N SER A 48 -0.26 -14.16 8.05
CA SER A 48 -0.41 -14.94 9.29
C SER A 48 -1.74 -14.71 10.02
N LEU A 49 -2.36 -13.55 9.81
CA LEU A 49 -3.71 -13.22 10.29
C LEU A 49 -4.81 -13.88 9.44
N GLY A 50 -4.45 -14.63 8.39
CA GLY A 50 -5.37 -15.36 7.53
C GLY A 50 -5.91 -14.55 6.35
N LEU A 51 -5.30 -13.41 6.02
CA LEU A 51 -5.66 -12.62 4.85
C LEU A 51 -4.99 -13.19 3.60
N ASP A 52 -5.73 -13.22 2.49
CA ASP A 52 -5.14 -13.39 1.17
C ASP A 52 -4.54 -12.06 0.71
N VAL A 53 -3.22 -12.02 0.56
CA VAL A 53 -2.48 -10.78 0.31
C VAL A 53 -2.04 -10.70 -1.15
N ILE A 54 -2.68 -9.78 -1.88
CA ILE A 54 -2.36 -9.41 -3.25
C ILE A 54 -1.22 -8.39 -3.21
N GLU A 55 -0.08 -8.77 -3.79
CA GLU A 55 1.13 -7.97 -3.78
C GLU A 55 1.41 -7.42 -5.19
N LEU A 56 1.20 -6.12 -5.36
CA LEU A 56 1.42 -5.41 -6.63
C LEU A 56 2.91 -5.23 -6.89
N PRO A 57 3.35 -5.32 -8.16
CA PRO A 57 4.74 -5.05 -8.52
C PRO A 57 5.11 -3.59 -8.22
N ALA A 58 6.39 -3.35 -7.96
CA ALA A 58 6.91 -2.00 -7.82
C ALA A 58 6.88 -1.27 -9.16
N ASP A 59 6.54 0.02 -9.15
CA ASP A 59 6.64 0.92 -10.30
C ASP A 59 7.61 2.06 -9.96
N GLU A 60 8.76 2.07 -10.63
CA GLU A 60 9.80 3.08 -10.40
C GLU A 60 9.34 4.50 -10.77
N SER A 61 8.29 4.64 -11.58
CA SER A 61 7.69 5.94 -11.90
C SER A 61 6.75 6.49 -10.81
N LEU A 62 6.45 5.68 -9.80
CA LEU A 62 5.51 5.98 -8.71
C LEU A 62 6.17 5.75 -7.33
N PRO A 63 7.02 6.69 -6.86
CA PRO A 63 7.71 6.59 -5.58
C PRO A 63 6.78 6.28 -4.40
N ASP A 64 5.60 6.89 -4.36
CA ASP A 64 4.62 6.78 -3.28
C ASP A 64 3.69 5.55 -3.41
N SER A 65 3.87 4.70 -4.42
CA SER A 65 3.00 3.56 -4.69
C SER A 65 2.83 2.54 -3.54
N PRO A 66 3.74 2.40 -2.55
CA PRO A 66 3.48 1.58 -1.37
C PRO A 66 2.25 2.03 -0.54
N PHE A 67 1.87 3.31 -0.61
CA PHE A 67 0.76 3.90 0.14
C PHE A 67 -0.59 3.72 -0.58
N VAL A 68 -0.97 2.46 -0.79
CA VAL A 68 -2.19 2.11 -1.55
C VAL A 68 -3.49 2.61 -0.90
N GLU A 69 -3.50 2.92 0.40
CA GLU A 69 -4.68 3.40 1.13
C GLU A 69 -5.24 4.73 0.59
N ASP A 70 -4.38 5.60 0.05
CA ASP A 70 -4.80 6.88 -0.51
C ASP A 70 -5.54 6.73 -1.85
N THR A 71 -5.37 5.57 -2.50
CA THR A 71 -5.85 5.32 -3.87
C THR A 71 -7.23 4.69 -3.91
N VAL A 72 -7.64 3.99 -2.86
CA VAL A 72 -8.89 3.22 -2.82
C VAL A 72 -9.49 3.21 -1.42
N VAL A 73 -10.80 3.49 -1.35
CA VAL A 73 -11.61 3.23 -0.16
C VAL A 73 -12.55 2.05 -0.45
N VAL A 74 -12.48 1.00 0.38
CA VAL A 74 -13.35 -0.18 0.26
C VAL A 74 -14.38 -0.20 1.39
N CYS A 75 -15.67 -0.28 1.04
CA CYS A 75 -16.76 -0.43 2.00
C CYS A 75 -17.78 -1.44 1.48
N ASN A 76 -18.09 -2.47 2.26
CA ASN A 76 -19.12 -3.47 1.97
C ASN A 76 -19.07 -4.06 0.54
N GLY A 77 -17.86 -4.36 0.05
CA GLY A 77 -17.64 -4.94 -1.28
C GLY A 77 -17.62 -3.93 -2.44
N ILE A 78 -17.74 -2.63 -2.15
CA ILE A 78 -17.60 -1.55 -3.13
C ILE A 78 -16.23 -0.91 -2.94
N ALA A 79 -15.47 -0.79 -4.03
CA ALA A 79 -14.23 -0.04 -4.07
C ALA A 79 -14.44 1.31 -4.77
N LEU A 80 -14.24 2.40 -4.05
CA LEU A 80 -14.14 3.74 -4.62
C LEU A 80 -12.68 3.98 -4.99
N ILE A 81 -12.40 4.09 -6.29
CA ILE A 81 -11.11 4.55 -6.78
C ILE A 81 -11.02 6.06 -6.54
N CYS A 82 -10.07 6.46 -5.71
CA CYS A 82 -9.85 7.85 -5.35
C CYS A 82 -9.18 8.62 -6.49
N LYS A 83 -9.20 9.95 -6.39
CA LYS A 83 -8.38 10.83 -7.20
C LYS A 83 -7.26 11.38 -6.31
N PRO A 84 -6.02 10.85 -6.40
CA PRO A 84 -4.91 11.32 -5.57
C PRO A 84 -4.73 12.84 -5.67
N GLY A 85 -4.52 13.50 -4.53
CA GLY A 85 -4.41 14.96 -4.45
C GLY A 85 -3.09 15.50 -5.04
N HIS A 86 -2.00 14.74 -4.91
CA HIS A 86 -0.71 15.09 -5.49
C HIS A 86 -0.59 14.56 -6.92
N TYR A 87 -0.15 15.42 -7.85
CA TYR A 87 -0.15 15.10 -9.28
C TYR A 87 0.72 13.89 -9.64
N SER A 88 1.85 13.69 -8.93
CA SER A 88 2.76 12.55 -9.13
C SER A 88 2.08 11.20 -8.91
N ARG A 89 1.05 11.17 -8.04
CA ARG A 89 0.33 9.96 -7.65
C ARG A 89 -0.88 9.64 -8.52
N THR A 90 -1.25 10.54 -9.44
CA THR A 90 -2.47 10.37 -10.27
C THR A 90 -2.43 9.18 -11.22
N LYS A 91 -1.25 8.59 -11.46
CA LYS A 91 -1.07 7.39 -12.28
C LYS A 91 -1.21 6.09 -11.50
N GLU A 92 -1.27 6.13 -10.17
CA GLU A 92 -1.51 4.93 -9.34
C GLU A 92 -2.93 4.34 -9.54
N VAL A 93 -3.83 5.11 -10.15
CA VAL A 93 -5.24 4.76 -10.38
C VAL A 93 -5.64 4.73 -11.85
N ARG A 94 -4.67 4.64 -12.78
CA ARG A 94 -4.91 4.72 -14.24
C ARG A 94 -4.45 3.49 -15.01
#